data_AF-A0A946RHJ7-F1
#
_entry.id   AF-A0A946RHJ7-F1
#
_cell.length_a   1.000
_cell.length_b   1.000
_cell.length_c   1.000
_cell.angle_alpha   90.00
_cell.angle_beta   90.00
_cell.angle_gamma   90.00
#
_symmetry.space_group_name_H-M   'P 1'
#
loop_
_entity.id
_entity.type
_entity.pdbx_description
1 polymer ?
#
loop_
_entity_poly.entity_id
_entity_poly.type
_entity_poly.pdbx_seq_one_letter_code
_entity_poly.pdbx_strand_id
1 'polypeptide(L)'
;MITNQKYTSKTSVALMLSGLIPFIVAIYYMQTYDFEYGLAMFVHYSAIILSFIGAISWGRNQVEKSAKLFYLSVTPSIIAFSAFFFSFPDNLFILVVGYFIAWIIDFFLLVKNKEFFMYLIMRTIITSSVIYLHIYLT
;
A
#
# COMPACT_ATOMS: atom_id res chain seq x y z
N MET A 1 -6.06 7.95 23.92
CA MET A 1 -6.28 6.50 24.05
C MET A 1 -5.92 5.78 22.74
N ILE A 2 -4.62 5.60 22.42
CA ILE A 2 -4.16 4.75 21.29
C ILE A 2 -3.28 3.59 21.81
N THR A 3 -3.12 3.48 23.13
CA THR A 3 -2.16 2.59 23.81
C THR A 3 -2.46 1.09 23.72
N ASN A 4 -3.54 0.66 23.06
CA ASN A 4 -3.96 -0.74 22.99
C ASN A 4 -4.08 -1.34 21.59
N GLN A 5 -3.78 -0.61 20.52
CA GLN A 5 -3.63 -1.26 19.21
C GLN A 5 -2.26 -1.91 19.11
N LYS A 6 -2.18 -3.19 19.51
CA LYS A 6 -1.07 -4.03 19.08
C LYS A 6 -1.16 -4.16 17.55
N TYR A 7 -0.36 -3.37 16.82
CA TYR A 7 -0.11 -3.51 15.37
C TYR A 7 0.43 -4.91 14.99
N THR A 8 0.60 -5.78 15.98
CA THR A 8 1.15 -7.13 15.95
C THR A 8 0.13 -8.19 16.34
N SER A 9 -1.16 -7.84 16.48
CA SER A 9 -2.20 -8.83 16.75
C SER A 9 -2.34 -9.81 15.59
N LYS A 10 -2.75 -11.06 15.89
CA LYS A 10 -3.02 -12.09 14.88
C LYS A 10 -4.00 -11.58 13.81
N THR A 11 -5.02 -10.83 14.24
CA THR A 11 -6.00 -10.21 13.36
C THR A 11 -5.36 -9.19 12.42
N SER A 12 -4.47 -8.32 12.92
CA SER A 12 -3.77 -7.34 12.09
C SER A 12 -2.92 -8.00 11.00
N VAL A 13 -2.17 -9.04 11.37
CA VAL A 13 -1.33 -9.79 10.42
C VAL A 13 -2.18 -10.50 9.37
N ALA A 14 -3.26 -11.16 9.80
CA ALA A 14 -4.19 -11.83 8.89
C ALA A 14 -4.83 -10.84 7.90
N LEU A 15 -5.26 -9.67 8.37
CA LEU A 15 -5.85 -8.64 7.52
C LEU A 15 -4.83 -8.07 6.52
N MET A 16 -3.59 -7.80 6.94
CA MET A 16 -2.53 -7.36 6.02
C MET A 16 -2.24 -8.38 4.92
N LEU A 17 -2.16 -9.67 5.27
CA LEU A 17 -1.96 -10.74 4.29
C LEU A 17 -3.16 -10.91 3.37
N SER A 18 -4.39 -10.79 3.90
CA SER A 18 -5.61 -10.85 3.09
C SER A 18 -5.69 -9.75 2.04
N GLY A 19 -4.97 -8.64 2.24
CA GLY A 19 -4.80 -7.58 1.24
C GLY A 19 -4.13 -8.04 -0.06
N LEU A 20 -3.48 -9.21 -0.10
CA LEU A 20 -2.93 -9.77 -1.34
C LEU A 20 -3.96 -10.55 -2.16
N ILE A 21 -5.09 -10.95 -1.56
CA ILE A 21 -6.08 -11.83 -2.21
C ILE A 21 -6.62 -11.20 -3.50
N PRO A 22 -7.08 -9.92 -3.52
CA PRO A 22 -7.67 -9.37 -4.74
C PRO A 22 -6.65 -9.18 -5.87
N PHE A 23 -5.36 -9.01 -5.56
CA PHE A 23 -4.30 -9.02 -6.58
C PHE A 23 -4.20 -10.39 -7.26
N ILE A 24 -4.16 -11.47 -6.46
CA ILE A 24 -4.07 -12.84 -6.98
C ILE A 24 -5.30 -13.17 -7.82
N VAL A 25 -6.49 -12.79 -7.35
CA VAL A 25 -7.75 -12.99 -8.08
C VAL A 25 -7.74 -12.22 -9.41
N ALA A 26 -7.27 -10.97 -9.41
CA ALA A 26 -7.18 -10.17 -10.62
C ALA A 26 -6.23 -10.79 -11.66
N ILE A 27 -5.05 -11.26 -11.23
CA ILE A 27 -4.09 -11.96 -12.10
C ILE A 27 -4.69 -13.24 -12.67
N TYR A 28 -5.30 -14.07 -11.81
CA TYR A 28 -5.96 -15.30 -12.26
C TYR A 28 -7.05 -15.01 -13.29
N TYR A 29 -7.87 -13.99 -13.05
CA TYR A 29 -8.94 -13.61 -13.97
C TYR A 29 -8.39 -13.11 -15.31
N MET A 30 -7.35 -12.27 -15.25
CA MET A 30 -6.64 -11.74 -16.42
C MET A 30 -6.08 -12.85 -17.31
N GLN A 31 -5.51 -13.89 -16.70
CA GLN A 31 -4.87 -15.01 -17.42
C GLN A 31 -5.87 -16.04 -17.96
N THR A 32 -7.05 -16.14 -17.33
CA THR A 32 -8.01 -17.23 -17.61
C THR A 32 -9.20 -16.77 -18.46
N TYR A 33 -9.66 -15.52 -18.28
CA TYR A 33 -10.93 -15.06 -18.84
C TYR A 33 -10.76 -13.83 -19.73
N ASP A 34 -10.38 -12.69 -19.17
CA ASP A 34 -10.30 -11.41 -19.90
C ASP A 34 -9.14 -10.58 -19.37
N PHE A 35 -8.18 -10.32 -20.25
CA PHE A 35 -6.96 -9.58 -19.93
C PHE A 35 -7.25 -8.14 -19.51
N GLU A 36 -8.05 -7.40 -20.28
CA GLU A 36 -8.30 -5.98 -20.04
C GLU A 36 -9.07 -5.77 -18.73
N TYR A 37 -10.10 -6.59 -18.49
CA TYR A 37 -10.88 -6.51 -17.27
C TYR A 37 -10.08 -6.95 -16.04
N GLY A 38 -9.26 -8.01 -16.18
CA GLY A 38 -8.35 -8.47 -15.13
C GLY A 38 -7.29 -7.43 -14.78
N LEU A 39 -6.68 -6.81 -15.78
CA LEU A 39 -5.73 -5.72 -15.62
C LEU A 39 -6.39 -4.51 -14.95
N ALA A 40 -7.59 -4.13 -15.39
CA ALA A 40 -8.35 -3.07 -14.74
C ALA A 40 -8.58 -3.39 -13.24
N MET A 41 -9.06 -4.58 -12.90
CA MET A 41 -9.23 -4.98 -11.50
C MET A 41 -7.93 -4.86 -10.68
N PHE A 42 -6.81 -5.28 -11.26
CA PHE A 42 -5.49 -5.16 -10.62
C PHE A 42 -5.10 -3.70 -10.35
N VAL A 43 -5.18 -2.84 -11.36
CA VAL A 43 -4.82 -1.41 -11.24
C VAL A 43 -5.72 -0.68 -10.24
N HIS A 44 -7.04 -0.91 -10.31
CA HIS A 44 -7.99 -0.26 -9.41
C HIS A 44 -7.75 -0.67 -7.95
N TYR A 45 -7.59 -1.97 -7.71
CA TYR A 45 -7.34 -2.44 -6.35
C TYR A 45 -5.99 -1.97 -5.81
N SER A 46 -4.97 -1.92 -6.67
CA SER A 46 -3.67 -1.37 -6.31
C SER A 46 -3.76 0.09 -5.87
N ALA A 47 -4.45 0.93 -6.65
CA ALA A 47 -4.66 2.33 -6.31
C ALA A 47 -5.42 2.48 -4.98
N ILE A 48 -6.44 1.64 -4.74
CA ILE A 48 -7.17 1.60 -3.46
C ILE A 48 -6.19 1.32 -2.31
N ILE A 49 -5.42 0.24 -2.37
CA ILE A 49 -4.50 -0.12 -1.28
C ILE A 49 -3.46 0.96 -1.03
N LEU A 50 -2.85 1.49 -2.09
CA LEU A 50 -1.87 2.58 -1.97
C LEU A 50 -2.48 3.83 -1.32
N SER A 51 -3.76 4.13 -1.58
CA SER A 51 -4.45 5.26 -0.97
C SER A 51 -4.68 5.14 0.54
N PHE A 52 -4.75 3.92 1.09
CA PHE A 52 -4.99 3.66 2.51
C PHE A 52 -3.72 3.56 3.35
N ILE A 53 -2.56 3.41 2.73
CA ILE A 53 -1.28 3.20 3.42
C ILE A 53 -0.97 4.29 4.46
N GLY A 54 -1.23 5.57 4.12
CA GLY A 54 -0.92 6.71 4.97
C GLY A 54 -1.79 6.84 6.22
N ALA A 55 -2.79 5.98 6.41
CA ALA A 55 -3.77 6.06 7.50
C ALA A 55 -3.13 6.03 8.90
N ILE A 56 -2.04 5.29 9.10
CA ILE A 56 -1.34 5.24 10.40
C ILE A 56 -0.71 6.59 10.72
N SER A 57 -0.01 7.20 9.76
CA SER A 57 0.61 8.52 9.94
C SER A 57 -0.45 9.61 10.14
N TRP A 58 -1.57 9.54 9.41
CA TRP A 58 -2.73 10.42 9.63
C TRP A 58 -3.31 10.26 11.05
N GLY A 59 -3.53 9.02 11.50
CA GLY A 59 -4.08 8.72 12.82
C GLY A 59 -3.17 9.16 13.96
N ARG A 60 -1.86 8.94 13.85
CA ARG A 60 -0.85 9.44 14.80
C ARG A 60 -0.88 10.96 14.94
N ASN A 61 -1.17 11.66 13.84
CA ASN A 61 -1.17 13.11 13.82
C ASN A 61 -2.28 13.74 14.69
N GLN A 62 -3.25 12.95 15.16
CA GLN A 62 -4.20 13.38 16.18
C GLN A 62 -3.51 13.83 17.48
N VAL A 63 -2.37 13.22 17.81
CA VAL A 63 -1.56 13.55 18.99
C VAL A 63 -0.41 14.49 18.62
N GLU A 64 0.28 14.23 17.51
CA GLU A 64 1.52 14.95 17.15
C GLU A 64 1.28 16.35 16.54
N LYS A 65 0.08 16.64 16.03
CA LYS A 65 -0.32 17.96 15.49
C LYS A 65 0.68 18.58 14.50
N SER A 66 1.27 17.76 13.64
CA SER A 66 2.29 18.14 12.64
C SER A 66 1.70 18.24 11.23
N ALA A 67 1.85 19.40 10.59
CA ALA A 67 1.44 19.56 9.19
C ALA A 67 2.21 18.60 8.25
N LYS A 68 3.50 18.36 8.54
CA LYS A 68 4.34 17.43 7.77
C LYS A 68 3.75 16.02 7.72
N LEU A 69 3.20 15.53 8.84
CA LEU A 69 2.58 14.20 8.88
C LEU A 69 1.35 14.11 7.98
N PHE A 70 0.54 15.17 7.91
CA PHE A 70 -0.60 15.20 6.98
C PHE A 70 -0.14 15.11 5.52
N TYR A 71 0.80 15.95 5.10
CA TYR A 71 1.32 15.89 3.73
C TYR A 71 1.85 14.50 3.40
N LEU A 72 2.72 13.94 4.25
CA LEU A 72 3.30 12.62 4.04
C LEU A 72 2.25 11.50 4.01
N SER A 73 1.19 11.61 4.80
CA SER A 73 0.10 10.62 4.82
C SER A 73 -0.79 10.66 3.57
N VAL A 74 -0.90 11.80 2.89
CA VAL A 74 -1.74 11.97 1.69
C VAL A 74 -0.97 11.72 0.40
N THR A 75 0.36 11.91 0.41
CA THR A 75 1.23 11.69 -0.75
C THR A 75 0.97 10.35 -1.48
N PRO A 76 0.84 9.19 -0.80
CA PRO A 76 0.57 7.92 -1.47
C PRO A 76 -0.76 7.93 -2.24
N SER A 77 -1.81 8.53 -1.68
CA SER A 77 -3.14 8.61 -2.32
C SER A 77 -3.12 9.49 -3.57
N ILE A 78 -2.34 10.57 -3.57
CA ILE A 78 -2.18 11.44 -4.75
C ILE A 78 -1.44 10.68 -5.87
N ILE A 79 -0.38 9.92 -5.52
CA ILE A 79 0.34 9.11 -6.50
C ILE A 79 -0.55 8.01 -7.05
N ALA A 80 -1.31 7.32 -6.20
CA ALA A 80 -2.29 6.31 -6.60
C ALA A 80 -3.30 6.86 -7.62
N PHE A 81 -3.87 8.04 -7.33
CA PHE A 81 -4.80 8.69 -8.24
C PHE A 81 -4.15 9.08 -9.57
N SER A 82 -2.89 9.50 -9.56
CA SER A 82 -2.20 9.88 -10.80
C SER A 82 -2.03 8.72 -11.79
N ALA A 83 -2.01 7.47 -11.32
CA ALA A 83 -1.85 6.29 -12.17
C ALA A 83 -2.95 6.17 -13.25
N PHE A 84 -4.15 6.72 -12.99
CA PHE A 84 -5.27 6.68 -13.94
C PHE A 84 -5.10 7.60 -15.16
N PHE A 85 -4.11 8.51 -15.14
CA PHE A 85 -3.80 9.34 -16.31
C PHE A 85 -2.86 8.66 -17.31
N PHE A 86 -2.42 7.44 -17.01
CA PHE A 86 -1.47 6.69 -17.83
C PHE A 86 -2.08 5.38 -18.33
N SER A 87 -1.64 4.95 -19.50
CA SER A 87 -2.01 3.66 -20.07
C SER A 87 -1.07 2.57 -19.57
N PHE A 88 -1.46 1.31 -19.73
CA PHE A 88 -0.55 0.19 -19.51
C PHE A 88 0.63 0.26 -20.50
N PRO A 89 1.87 0.00 -20.07
CA PRO A 89 2.30 -0.41 -18.72
C PRO A 89 2.65 0.73 -17.76
N ASP A 90 2.65 1.98 -18.22
CA ASP A 90 3.11 3.16 -17.44
C ASP A 90 2.34 3.35 -16.13
N ASN A 91 1.04 3.04 -16.11
CA ASN A 91 0.24 3.10 -14.89
C ASN A 91 0.75 2.15 -13.78
N LEU A 92 1.28 0.98 -14.13
CA LEU A 92 1.89 0.04 -13.18
C LEU A 92 3.18 0.61 -12.60
N PHE A 93 4.00 1.27 -13.42
CA PHE A 93 5.22 1.93 -12.95
C PHE A 93 4.93 3.05 -11.95
N ILE A 94 3.91 3.87 -12.20
CA ILE A 94 3.46 4.91 -11.26
C ILE A 94 3.06 4.30 -9.92
N LEU A 95 2.32 3.18 -9.92
CA LEU A 95 1.91 2.49 -8.71
C LEU A 95 3.10 1.87 -7.96
N VAL A 96 4.06 1.26 -8.65
CA VAL A 96 5.32 0.74 -8.05
C VAL A 96 6.08 1.85 -7.33
N VAL A 97 6.28 2.99 -8.01
CA VAL A 97 6.93 4.17 -7.42
C VAL A 97 6.15 4.65 -6.20
N GLY A 98 4.82 4.68 -6.27
CA GLY A 98 3.94 5.01 -5.17
C GLY A 98 4.14 4.12 -3.94
N TYR A 99 4.13 2.80 -4.12
CA TYR A 99 4.39 1.85 -3.03
C TYR A 99 5.77 2.03 -2.41
N PHE A 100 6.79 2.24 -3.25
CA PHE A 100 8.15 2.45 -2.78
C PHE A 100 8.28 3.74 -1.97
N ILE A 101 7.74 4.85 -2.46
CA ILE A 101 7.68 6.13 -1.73
C ILE A 101 6.93 5.95 -0.41
N ALA A 102 5.79 5.27 -0.42
CA ALA A 102 4.99 5.10 0.78
C ALA A 102 5.69 4.21 1.81
N TRP A 103 6.46 3.20 1.38
CA TRP A 103 7.33 2.42 2.26
C TRP A 103 8.47 3.25 2.85
N ILE A 104 9.13 4.09 2.05
CA ILE A 104 10.16 5.04 2.53
C ILE A 104 9.59 5.95 3.62
N ILE A 105 8.42 6.53 3.36
CA ILE A 105 7.73 7.40 4.32
C ILE A 105 7.48 6.67 5.64
N ASP A 106 6.83 5.50 5.58
CA ASP A 106 6.53 4.71 6.78
C ASP A 106 7.81 4.30 7.53
N PHE A 107 8.83 3.84 6.81
CA PHE A 107 10.10 3.44 7.41
C PHE A 107 10.73 4.60 8.20
N PHE A 108 10.92 5.77 7.58
CA PHE A 108 11.54 6.90 8.27
C PHE A 108 10.70 7.47 9.42
N LEU A 109 9.37 7.43 9.32
CA LEU A 109 8.47 7.92 10.36
C LEU A 109 8.31 6.96 11.53
N LEU A 110 8.53 5.66 11.35
CA LEU A 110 8.18 4.63 12.32
C LEU A 110 9.39 3.86 12.87
N VAL A 111 10.54 3.82 12.18
CA VAL A 111 11.71 3.02 12.59
C VAL A 111 12.30 3.46 13.94
N LYS A 112 12.05 4.69 14.38
CA LYS A 112 12.52 5.15 15.70
C LYS A 112 11.71 4.54 16.86
N ASN A 113 10.52 4.02 16.58
CA ASN A 113 9.57 3.54 17.58
C ASN A 113 9.47 2.01 17.51
N LYS A 114 10.01 1.32 18.52
CA LYS A 114 10.06 -0.16 18.58
C LYS A 114 8.68 -0.82 18.45
N GLU A 115 7.61 -0.14 18.85
CA GLU A 115 6.23 -0.60 18.74
C GLU A 115 5.79 -0.88 17.30
N PHE A 116 6.43 -0.24 16.32
CA PHE A 116 6.13 -0.40 14.90
C PHE A 116 7.05 -1.37 14.15
N PHE A 117 8.00 -2.03 14.82
CA PHE A 117 8.97 -2.91 14.13
C PHE A 117 8.29 -4.05 13.36
N MET A 118 7.38 -4.76 14.00
CA MET A 118 6.66 -5.85 13.33
C MET A 118 5.74 -5.33 12.22
N TYR A 119 5.15 -4.14 12.41
CA TYR A 119 4.41 -3.46 11.34
C TYR A 119 5.30 -3.20 10.13
N LEU A 120 6.51 -2.67 10.35
CA LEU A 120 7.47 -2.37 9.28
C LEU A 120 7.97 -3.66 8.57
N ILE A 121 8.19 -4.75 9.32
CA ILE A 121 8.54 -6.05 8.73
C ILE A 121 7.40 -6.52 7.82
N MET A 122 6.18 -6.58 8.33
CA MET A 122 5.01 -6.98 7.54
C MET A 122 4.81 -6.05 6.35
N ARG A 123 4.98 -4.75 6.54
CA ARG A 123 4.85 -3.78 5.48
C ARG A 123 5.89 -3.97 4.39
N THR A 124 7.12 -4.32 4.75
CA THR A 124 8.18 -4.65 3.79
C THR A 124 7.80 -5.90 2.98
N ILE A 125 7.34 -6.95 3.65
CA ILE A 125 6.89 -8.19 2.98
C ILE A 125 5.77 -7.89 1.98
N ILE A 126 4.69 -7.21 2.42
CA ILE A 126 3.54 -6.92 1.56
C ILE A 126 3.92 -5.98 0.42
N THR A 127 4.68 -4.91 0.70
CA THR A 127 5.08 -3.94 -0.33
C THR A 127 5.96 -4.62 -1.39
N SER A 128 6.94 -5.43 -0.98
CA SER A 128 7.79 -6.19 -1.90
C SER A 128 6.98 -7.18 -2.74
N SER A 129 6.01 -7.89 -2.13
CA SER A 129 5.11 -8.78 -2.87
C SER A 129 4.30 -8.02 -3.91
N VAL A 130 3.70 -6.88 -3.55
CA VAL A 130 2.89 -6.10 -4.50
C VAL A 130 3.75 -5.53 -5.62
N ILE A 131 4.94 -5.00 -5.33
CA ILE A 131 5.88 -4.52 -6.35
C ILE A 131 6.28 -5.66 -7.30
N TYR A 132 6.58 -6.84 -6.75
CA TYR A 132 6.89 -8.02 -7.56
C TYR A 132 5.73 -8.37 -8.50
N LEU A 133 4.48 -8.34 -8.02
CA LEU A 133 3.31 -8.61 -8.85
C LEU A 133 3.14 -7.58 -9.97
N HIS A 134 3.46 -6.29 -9.74
CA HIS A 134 3.44 -5.29 -10.81
C HIS A 134 4.50 -5.59 -11.88
N ILE A 135 5.74 -5.88 -11.44
CA ILE A 135 6.84 -6.21 -12.36
C ILE A 135 6.53 -7.48 -13.17
N TYR A 136 5.87 -8.47 -12.55
CA TYR A 136 5.44 -9.69 -13.24
C TYR A 136 4.44 -9.44 -14.37
N LEU A 137 3.61 -8.38 -14.26
CA LEU A 137 2.59 -8.03 -15.24
C LEU A 137 3.07 -7.07 -16.33
N THR A 138 4.26 -6.48 -16.17
CA THR A 138 4.83 -5.49 -17.10
C THR A 138 5.62 -6.19 -18.20
#